data_AF-A0A937I4S8-F1
#
_entry.id   AF-A0A937I4S8-F1
#
_cell.length_a   1.000
_cell.length_b   1.000
_cell.length_c   1.000
_cell.angle_alpha   90.00
_cell.angle_beta   90.00
_cell.angle_gamma   90.00
#
_symmetry.space_group_name_H-M   'P 1'
#
loop_
_entity.id
_entity.type
_entity.pdbx_description
1 polymer ?
#
loop_
_entity_poly.entity_id
_entity_poly.type
_entity_poly.pdbx_seq_one_letter_code
_entity_poly.pdbx_strand_id
1 'polypeptide(L)'
;MTSVTELQLTNFRNFCEAKASPSSGINLIYGENGSGKTSLLEAIHLLSTGKSFRSSLVDPLIKDGEKAATIFAATEDQNKVGLTKPRNQKQQLRLNEENQKNWDQVARIVPSQVLDATSFELLEG
;
A
#
# COMPACT_ATOMS: atom_id res chain seq x y z
N MET A 1 11.65 4.61 -14.89
CA MET A 1 10.69 3.80 -14.13
C MET A 1 10.72 4.37 -12.73
N THR A 2 9.61 4.88 -12.22
CA THR A 2 9.55 5.51 -10.91
C THR A 2 9.63 4.43 -9.82
N SER A 3 10.58 4.53 -8.90
CA SER A 3 10.77 3.59 -7.79
C SER A 3 10.27 4.19 -6.46
N VAL A 4 9.77 3.35 -5.55
CA VAL A 4 9.42 3.76 -4.18
C VAL A 4 10.70 3.79 -3.34
N THR A 5 11.03 4.95 -2.79
CA THR A 5 12.27 5.19 -2.01
C THR A 5 12.02 5.21 -0.51
N GLU A 6 10.78 5.44 -0.10
CA GLU A 6 10.35 5.41 1.29
C GLU A 6 8.93 4.84 1.39
N LEU A 7 8.71 3.99 2.38
CA LEU A 7 7.40 3.49 2.77
C LEU A 7 7.26 3.63 4.29
N GLN A 8 6.18 4.26 4.76
CA GLN A 8 5.84 4.34 6.16
C GLN A 8 4.40 3.84 6.37
N LEU A 9 4.21 3.02 7.40
CA LEU A 9 2.93 2.47 7.80
C LEU A 9 2.65 2.88 9.24
N THR A 10 1.41 3.26 9.52
CA THR A 10 0.92 3.50 10.87
C THR A 10 -0.41 2.78 11.04
N ASN A 11 -0.53 1.96 12.08
CA ASN A 11 -1.74 1.23 12.45
C ASN A 11 -2.34 0.41 11.29
N PHE A 12 -1.49 -0.18 10.45
CA PHE A 12 -1.87 -0.96 9.29
C PHE A 12 -1.65 -2.45 9.54
N ARG A 13 -2.71 -3.26 9.46
CA ARG A 13 -2.70 -4.71 9.73
C ARG A 13 -2.06 -4.99 11.10
N ASN A 14 -0.98 -5.75 11.14
CA ASN A 14 -0.25 -6.08 12.36
C ASN A 14 0.75 -4.99 12.79
N PHE A 15 1.05 -4.00 11.95
CA PHE A 15 2.00 -2.93 12.24
C PHE A 15 1.37 -1.81 13.08
N CYS A 16 1.97 -1.49 14.24
CA CYS A 16 1.71 -0.20 14.91
C CYS A 16 2.41 0.91 14.12
N GLU A 17 3.71 0.72 13.86
CA GLU A 17 4.52 1.54 12.98
C GLU A 17 5.46 0.64 12.21
N ALA A 18 5.74 0.99 10.95
CA ALA A 18 6.80 0.37 10.17
C ALA A 18 7.38 1.40 9.19
N LYS A 19 8.69 1.33 8.98
CA LYS A 19 9.39 2.14 7.99
C LYS A 19 10.30 1.25 7.16
N ALA A 20 10.28 1.45 5.85
CA ALA A 20 11.18 0.80 4.91
C ALA A 20 11.73 1.81 3.91
N SER A 21 12.96 1.57 3.45
CA SER A 21 13.61 2.33 2.39
C SER A 21 14.01 1.34 1.29
N PRO A 22 13.09 1.00 0.37
CA PRO A 22 13.36 0.05 -0.68
C PRO A 22 14.45 0.54 -1.62
N SER A 23 15.22 -0.39 -2.18
CA SER A 23 16.12 -0.11 -3.30
C SER A 23 15.30 0.05 -4.59
N SER A 24 15.88 0.69 -5.61
CA SER A 24 15.25 0.86 -6.93
C SER A 24 15.13 -0.45 -7.73
N GLY A 25 15.81 -1.52 -7.29
CA GLY A 25 15.82 -2.83 -7.93
C GLY A 25 14.94 -3.85 -7.20
N ILE A 26 15.47 -5.06 -7.09
CA ILE A 26 14.78 -6.18 -6.43
C ILE A 26 14.91 -6.02 -4.91
N ASN A 27 13.76 -6.07 -4.22
CA ASN A 27 13.69 -6.00 -2.78
C ASN A 27 13.22 -7.35 -2.23
N LEU A 28 14.07 -8.00 -1.41
CA LEU A 28 13.73 -9.26 -0.76
C LEU A 28 13.14 -9.00 0.63
N ILE A 29 11.85 -9.31 0.80
CA ILE A 29 11.17 -9.25 2.10
C ILE A 29 11.05 -10.68 2.63
N TYR A 30 11.76 -10.98 3.72
CA TYR A 30 11.81 -12.31 4.32
C TYR A 30 11.51 -12.27 5.82
N GLY A 31 11.25 -13.44 6.41
CA GLY A 31 10.89 -13.59 7.81
C GLY A 31 9.80 -14.63 8.02
N GLU A 32 9.38 -14.83 9.26
CA GLU A 32 8.40 -15.85 9.65
C GLU A 32 7.00 -15.62 9.06
N ASN A 33 6.19 -16.68 9.00
CA ASN A 33 4.79 -16.56 8.60
C ASN A 33 4.03 -15.71 9.61
N GLY A 34 3.16 -14.82 9.10
CA GLY A 34 2.45 -13.86 9.96
C GLY A 34 3.26 -12.62 10.35
N SER A 35 4.54 -12.49 9.97
CA SER A 35 5.35 -11.30 10.30
C SER A 35 4.92 -10.00 9.59
N GLY A 36 4.01 -10.09 8.61
CA GLY A 36 3.50 -8.93 7.88
C GLY A 36 4.11 -8.72 6.50
N LYS A 37 4.89 -9.66 5.95
CA LYS A 37 5.49 -9.57 4.60
C LYS A 37 4.45 -9.21 3.53
N THR A 38 3.36 -9.97 3.47
CA THR A 38 2.25 -9.71 2.53
C THR A 38 1.53 -8.41 2.84
N SER A 39 1.44 -8.01 4.12
CA SER A 39 0.84 -6.73 4.51
C SER A 39 1.68 -5.53 4.04
N LEU A 40 3.01 -5.65 4.00
CA LEU A 40 3.86 -4.61 3.44
C LEU A 40 3.58 -4.41 1.93
N LEU A 41 3.48 -5.51 1.17
CA LEU A 41 3.13 -5.46 -0.26
C LEU A 41 1.71 -4.94 -0.48
N GLU A 42 0.77 -5.35 0.37
CA GLU A 42 -0.62 -4.89 0.34
C GLU A 42 -0.74 -3.39 0.57
N ALA A 43 0.10 -2.80 1.43
CA ALA A 43 0.10 -1.36 1.65
C ALA A 43 0.49 -0.58 0.38
N ILE A 44 1.53 -1.04 -0.34
CA ILE A 44 1.96 -0.41 -1.60
C ILE A 44 0.84 -0.50 -2.65
N HIS A 45 0.23 -1.68 -2.79
CA HIS A 45 -0.86 -1.88 -3.75
C HIS A 45 -2.11 -1.06 -3.40
N LEU A 46 -2.47 -1.00 -2.11
CA LEU A 46 -3.60 -0.21 -1.63
C LEU A 46 -3.39 1.29 -1.89
N LEU A 47 -2.17 1.78 -1.66
CA LEU A 47 -1.82 3.17 -1.96
C LEU A 47 -1.94 3.46 -3.47
N SER A 48 -1.51 2.52 -4.32
CA SER A 48 -1.55 2.62 -5.79
C SER A 48 -2.95 2.56 -6.39
N THR A 49 -3.86 1.76 -5.82
CA THR A 49 -5.14 1.40 -6.47
C THR A 49 -6.40 1.69 -5.65
N GLY A 50 -6.24 1.95 -4.35
CA GLY A 50 -7.33 2.07 -3.38
C GLY A 50 -7.92 0.74 -2.93
N LYS A 51 -7.45 -0.39 -3.50
CA LYS A 51 -7.98 -1.73 -3.26
C LYS A 51 -6.94 -2.63 -2.61
N SER A 52 -7.40 -3.54 -1.76
CA SER A 52 -6.57 -4.65 -1.30
C SER A 52 -6.69 -5.79 -2.31
N PHE A 53 -5.56 -6.45 -2.60
CA PHE A 53 -5.56 -7.66 -3.42
C PHE A 53 -6.03 -8.90 -2.63
N ARG A 54 -6.20 -8.81 -1.31
CA ARG A 54 -6.64 -9.92 -0.43
C ARG A 54 -8.10 -9.83 -0.03
N SER A 55 -8.66 -8.61 0.01
CA SER A 55 -9.96 -8.33 0.60
C SER A 55 -10.66 -7.21 -0.16
N SER A 56 -11.95 -7.39 -0.44
CA SER A 56 -12.82 -6.33 -0.96
C SER A 56 -13.07 -5.22 0.06
N LEU A 57 -12.94 -5.52 1.36
CA LEU A 57 -13.11 -4.58 2.45
C LEU A 57 -11.77 -3.99 2.90
N VAL A 58 -11.77 -2.66 3.12
CA VAL A 58 -10.57 -1.91 3.53
C VAL A 58 -10.55 -1.66 5.04
N ASP A 59 -11.70 -1.61 5.73
CA ASP A 59 -11.74 -1.44 7.20
C ASP A 59 -10.93 -2.50 7.98
N PRO A 60 -10.92 -3.79 7.59
CA PRO A 60 -10.08 -4.81 8.24
C PRO A 60 -8.56 -4.61 8.06
N LEU A 61 -8.14 -3.64 7.25
CA LEU A 61 -6.73 -3.28 7.10
C LEU A 61 -6.26 -2.36 8.23
N ILE A 62 -7.18 -1.76 8.99
CA ILE A 62 -6.85 -0.98 10.17
C ILE A 62 -6.51 -1.93 11.31
N LYS A 63 -5.39 -1.68 12.00
CA LYS A 63 -4.99 -2.44 13.18
C LYS A 63 -6.12 -2.49 14.20
N ASP A 64 -6.26 -3.62 14.88
CA ASP A 64 -7.29 -3.79 15.89
C ASP A 64 -7.15 -2.75 17.02
N GLY A 65 -8.29 -2.25 17.52
CA GLY A 65 -8.35 -1.15 18.50
C GLY A 65 -8.10 0.26 17.93
N GLU A 66 -7.57 0.38 16.72
CA GLU A 66 -7.18 1.69 16.15
C GLU A 66 -8.30 2.36 15.35
N LYS A 67 -8.31 3.70 15.36
CA LYS A 67 -9.34 4.50 14.68
C LYS A 67 -9.05 4.75 13.20
N ALA A 68 -7.78 4.64 12.78
CA ALA A 68 -7.37 4.86 11.41
C ALA A 68 -6.04 4.15 11.13
N ALA A 69 -5.79 3.87 9.85
CA ALA A 69 -4.49 3.46 9.33
C ALA A 69 -3.97 4.50 8.34
N THR A 70 -2.66 4.68 8.29
CA THR A 70 -1.99 5.59 7.36
C THR A 70 -0.88 4.85 6.63
N ILE A 71 -0.81 5.06 5.32
CA ILE A 71 0.27 4.59 4.44
C ILE A 71 0.85 5.83 3.76
N PHE A 72 2.16 5.96 3.80
CA PHE A 72 2.89 7.00 3.10
C PHE A 72 3.97 6.37 2.24
N ALA A 73 4.12 6.89 1.02
CA ALA A 73 5.22 6.53 0.14
C ALA A 73 5.85 7.78 -0.48
N ALA A 74 7.17 7.77 -0.62
CA ALA A 74 7.90 8.70 -1.47
C ALA A 74 8.48 7.95 -2.67
N THR A 75 8.54 8.64 -3.81
CA THR A 75 9.15 8.11 -5.02
C THR A 75 10.48 8.77 -5.34
N GLU A 76 11.25 8.15 -6.22
CA GLU A 76 12.49 8.70 -6.78
C GLU A 76 12.29 10.09 -7.43
N ASP A 77 11.16 10.28 -8.12
CA ASP A 77 10.76 11.56 -8.73
C ASP A 77 10.24 12.59 -7.70
N GLN A 78 10.53 12.40 -6.41
CA GLN A 78 10.14 13.24 -5.28
C GLN A 78 8.62 13.40 -5.06
N ASN A 79 7.79 12.59 -5.71
CA ASN A 79 6.37 12.54 -5.40
C ASN A 79 6.15 11.94 -4.01
N LYS A 80 5.21 12.53 -3.26
CA LYS A 80 4.78 12.09 -1.94
C LYS A 80 3.32 11.68 -2.01
N VAL A 81 3.04 10.42 -1.73
CA VAL A 81 1.68 9.87 -1.74
C VAL A 81 1.31 9.46 -0.33
N GLY A 82 0.15 9.90 0.15
CA GLY A 82 -0.40 9.54 1.45
C GLY A 82 -1.80 8.98 1.31
N LEU A 83 -2.08 7.89 2.00
CA LEU A 83 -3.40 7.30 2.10
C LEU A 83 -3.76 7.13 3.58
N THR A 84 -4.82 7.81 4.02
CA THR A 84 -5.40 7.61 5.35
C THR A 84 -6.74 6.91 5.21
N LYS A 85 -6.93 5.81 5.93
CA LYS A 85 -8.21 5.11 6.07
C LYS A 85 -8.70 5.24 7.51
N PRO A 86 -9.63 6.17 7.79
CA PRO A 86 -10.36 6.16 9.05
C PRO A 86 -11.39 5.02 9.07
N ARG A 87 -11.65 4.46 10.24
CA ARG A 87 -12.62 3.37 10.44
C ARG A 87 -14.03 3.85 10.09
N ASN A 88 -14.77 3.04 9.33
CA ASN A 88 -16.14 3.33 8.89
C ASN A 88 -16.29 4.61 8.06
N GLN A 89 -15.20 5.17 7.52
CA GLN A 89 -15.22 6.35 6.67
C GLN A 89 -14.52 6.08 5.33
N LYS A 90 -14.70 6.97 4.35
CA LYS A 90 -14.00 6.85 3.08
C LYS A 90 -12.50 7.09 3.27
N GLN A 91 -11.71 6.44 2.42
CA GLN A 91 -10.28 6.70 2.28
C GLN A 91 -10.04 8.16 1.89
N GLN A 92 -8.95 8.71 2.39
CA GLN A 92 -8.46 10.06 2.09
C GLN A 92 -7.10 9.92 1.43
N LEU A 93 -7.03 10.26 0.14
CA LEU A 93 -5.82 10.16 -0.67
C LEU A 93 -5.20 11.55 -0.85
N ARG A 94 -3.88 11.63 -0.72
CA ARG A 94 -3.10 12.85 -0.95
C ARG A 94 -1.92 12.56 -1.87
N LEU A 95 -1.66 13.50 -2.77
CA LEU A 95 -0.49 13.52 -3.65
C LEU A 95 0.12 14.93 -3.56
N ASN A 96 1.40 15.02 -3.20
CA ASN A 96 2.15 16.28 -3.12
C ASN A 96 1.37 17.39 -2.38
N GLU A 97 0.88 17.05 -1.19
CA GLU A 97 0.09 17.91 -0.29
C GLU A 97 -1.38 18.13 -0.69
N GLU A 98 -1.76 17.84 -1.92
CA GLU A 98 -3.12 18.02 -2.43
C GLU A 98 -4.01 16.79 -2.21
N ASN A 99 -5.27 17.01 -1.80
CA ASN A 99 -6.27 15.96 -1.67
C ASN A 99 -6.74 15.48 -3.05
N GLN A 100 -6.72 14.17 -3.26
CA GLN A 100 -7.11 13.53 -4.50
C GLN A 100 -8.53 12.96 -4.40
N LYS A 101 -9.34 13.15 -5.45
CA LYS A 101 -10.72 12.62 -5.52
C LYS A 101 -10.77 11.16 -5.98
N ASN A 102 -9.74 10.71 -6.70
CA ASN A 102 -9.62 9.37 -7.27
C ASN A 102 -8.13 8.98 -7.39
N TRP A 103 -7.86 7.75 -7.82
CA TRP A 103 -6.51 7.19 -7.93
C TRP A 103 -5.82 7.42 -9.28
N ASP A 104 -6.43 8.11 -10.26
CA ASP A 104 -5.89 8.19 -11.62
C ASP A 104 -4.44 8.72 -11.65
N GLN A 105 -4.17 9.82 -10.95
CA GLN A 105 -2.82 10.39 -10.88
C GLN A 105 -1.85 9.50 -10.08
N VAL A 106 -2.32 8.95 -8.96
CA VAL A 106 -1.49 8.11 -8.08
C VAL A 106 -1.10 6.80 -8.77
N ALA A 107 -2.02 6.17 -9.49
CA ALA A 107 -1.78 4.95 -10.23
C ALA A 107 -0.74 5.13 -11.35
N ARG A 108 -0.61 6.34 -11.91
CA ARG A 108 0.43 6.68 -12.90
C ARG A 108 1.80 6.87 -12.28
N ILE A 109 1.86 7.36 -11.03
CA ILE A 109 3.10 7.65 -10.31
C ILE A 109 3.65 6.40 -9.62
N VAL A 110 2.76 5.60 -9.02
CA VAL A 110 3.10 4.34 -8.36
C VAL A 110 2.31 3.22 -9.03
N PRO A 111 2.64 2.83 -10.28
CA PRO A 111 1.99 1.69 -10.91
C PRO A 111 2.37 0.42 -10.15
N SER A 112 1.39 -0.43 -9.86
CA SER A 112 1.62 -1.70 -9.18
C SER A 112 0.90 -2.84 -9.89
N GLN A 113 1.63 -3.95 -10.08
CA GLN A 113 1.09 -5.22 -10.53
C GLN A 113 1.38 -6.25 -9.44
N VAL A 114 0.36 -7.01 -9.05
CA VAL A 114 0.49 -8.10 -8.08
C VAL A 114 0.59 -9.41 -8.85
N LEU A 115 1.53 -10.25 -8.45
CA LEU A 115 1.66 -11.63 -8.87
C LEU A 115 1.60 -12.50 -7.62
N ASP A 116 0.70 -13.47 -7.63
CA ASP A 116 0.47 -14.42 -6.55
C ASP A 116 0.33 -15.85 -7.10
N ALA A 117 0.11 -16.81 -6.20
CA ALA A 117 0.00 -18.21 -6.57
C ALA A 117 -1.22 -18.50 -7.47
N THR A 118 -2.26 -17.66 -7.43
CA THR A 118 -3.48 -17.80 -8.23
C THR A 118 -3.40 -17.12 -9.58
N SER A 119 -2.34 -16.36 -9.85
CA SER A 119 -2.19 -15.59 -11.10
C SER A 119 -2.14 -16.47 -12.36
N PHE A 120 -1.90 -17.78 -12.22
CA PHE A 120 -1.94 -18.74 -13.31
C PHE A 120 -3.36 -19.00 -13.85
N GLU A 121 -4.41 -18.79 -13.04
CA GLU A 121 -5.82 -18.93 -13.45
C GLU A 121 -6.18 -18.00 -14.62
N LEU A 122 -5.45 -16.87 -14.76
CA LEU A 122 -5.59 -15.95 -15.89
C LEU A 122 -5.24 -16.57 -17.25
N LEU A 123 -4.53 -17.71 -17.25
CA LEU A 123 -4.10 -18.43 -18.44
C LEU A 123 -5.00 -19.62 -18.75
N GLU A 124 -5.84 -20.07 -17.82
CA GLU A 124 -6.58 -21.32 -17.95
C GLU A 124 -8.01 -21.17 -18.50
N GLY A 125 -8.61 -19.97 -18.45
CA GLY A 125 -9.91 -19.67 -19.10
C GLY A 125 -11.14 -20.18 -18.36
#